data_AF-A0A383EJ48-F1
#
_entry.id   AF-A0A383EJ48-F1
#
_cell.length_a   1.000
_cell.length_b   1.000
_cell.length_c   1.000
_cell.angle_alpha   90.00
_cell.angle_beta   90.00
_cell.angle_gamma   90.00
#
_symmetry.space_group_name_H-M   'P 1'
#
loop_
_entity.id
_entity.type
_entity.pdbx_description
1 polymer ?
#
loop_
_entity_poly.entity_id
_entity_poly.type
_entity_poly.pdbx_seq_one_letter_code
_entity_poly.pdbx_strand_id
1 'polypeptide(L)'
;RQALARKWKAEAGKLAANLQNPPSKKWKDAISDGHVHNPLRPWAKLRSAKKENFASAWESQRKEYQASQDTLDKRHTGAYRGSWRLAEEKDYARWSHSGPGMGDKPAPAGSFHVLPSGDRILDRILPAGAYTHLLSNKHNGALSSPRFLFDEGNVWIRATGDKGTTLRYVVWNYPRRGTVYPKSSPDPNQEKWISWNTKYWSGDQAYLEATTSRDHPVEAGGSERSWLGVT
;
A
#
# COMPACT_ATOMS: atom_id res chain seq x y z
N ARG A 1 -23.64 -2.65 -6.00
CA ARG A 1 -23.07 -1.32 -5.61
C ARG A 1 -24.09 -0.41 -4.91
N GLN A 2 -25.27 -0.14 -5.49
CA GLN A 2 -26.27 0.76 -4.86
C GLN A 2 -26.79 0.31 -3.48
N ALA A 3 -27.05 -0.99 -3.29
CA ALA A 3 -27.50 -1.52 -2.00
C ALA A 3 -26.44 -1.34 -0.89
N LEU A 4 -25.16 -1.59 -1.23
CA LEU A 4 -24.04 -1.35 -0.34
C LEU A 4 -23.92 0.13 0.03
N ALA A 5 -24.00 1.03 -0.96
CA ALA A 5 -23.96 2.47 -0.75
C ALA A 5 -25.09 2.95 0.17
N ARG A 6 -26.32 2.43 -0.01
CA ARG A 6 -27.46 2.72 0.88
C ARG A 6 -27.20 2.26 2.32
N LYS A 7 -26.73 1.02 2.49
CA LYS A 7 -26.39 0.49 3.82
C LYS A 7 -25.28 1.29 4.50
N TRP A 8 -24.23 1.66 3.75
CA TRP A 8 -23.17 2.52 4.25
C TRP A 8 -23.66 3.91 4.67
N LYS A 9 -24.51 4.55 3.87
CA LYS A 9 -25.07 5.85 4.24
C LYS A 9 -25.90 5.77 5.54
N ALA A 10 -26.69 4.71 5.69
CA ALA A 10 -27.47 4.46 6.90
C ALA A 10 -26.58 4.22 8.13
N GLU A 11 -25.52 3.42 8.00
CA GLU A 11 -24.58 3.15 9.08
C GLU A 11 -23.69 4.36 9.43
N ALA A 12 -23.27 5.14 8.42
CA ALA A 12 -22.53 6.39 8.63
C ALA A 12 -23.34 7.39 9.47
N GLY A 13 -24.66 7.46 9.28
CA GLY A 13 -25.55 8.27 10.11
C GLY A 13 -25.57 7.86 11.58
N LYS A 14 -25.24 6.61 11.91
CA LYS A 14 -25.17 6.09 13.28
C LYS A 14 -23.77 6.16 13.88
N LEU A 15 -22.75 6.50 13.09
CA LEU A 15 -21.35 6.40 13.50
C LEU A 15 -21.06 7.23 14.75
N ALA A 16 -21.55 8.46 14.83
CA ALA A 16 -21.33 9.32 16.00
C ALA A 16 -21.89 8.69 17.29
N ALA A 17 -23.10 8.15 17.22
CA ALA A 17 -23.74 7.45 18.34
C ALA A 17 -22.97 6.16 18.71
N ASN A 18 -22.53 5.37 17.71
CA ASN A 18 -21.75 4.16 17.93
C ASN A 18 -20.36 4.45 18.51
N LEU A 19 -19.75 5.59 18.16
CA LEU A 19 -18.48 6.01 18.76
C LEU A 19 -18.68 6.33 20.24
N GLN A 20 -19.71 7.11 20.58
CA GLN A 20 -20.03 7.45 21.98
C GLN A 20 -20.45 6.23 22.80
N ASN A 21 -21.31 5.38 22.22
CA ASN A 21 -21.89 4.19 22.85
C ASN A 21 -21.63 2.96 21.96
N PRO A 22 -20.44 2.33 22.10
CA PRO A 22 -20.07 1.17 21.30
C PRO A 22 -21.11 0.04 21.41
N PRO A 23 -21.67 -0.46 20.30
CA PRO A 23 -22.73 -1.46 20.33
C PRO A 23 -22.25 -2.86 20.74
N SER A 24 -20.94 -3.08 20.84
CA SER A 24 -20.36 -4.33 21.33
C SER A 24 -18.95 -4.13 21.90
N LYS A 25 -18.45 -5.14 22.63
CA LYS A 25 -17.06 -5.16 23.12
C LYS A 25 -16.05 -5.02 21.98
N LYS A 26 -16.29 -5.69 20.84
CA LYS A 26 -15.43 -5.58 19.65
C LYS A 26 -15.32 -4.14 19.15
N TRP A 27 -16.42 -3.39 19.12
CA TRP A 27 -16.39 -1.96 18.78
C TRP A 27 -15.61 -1.16 19.82
N LYS A 28 -15.86 -1.39 21.10
CA LYS A 28 -15.17 -0.69 22.20
C LYS A 28 -13.65 -0.87 22.11
N ASP A 29 -13.21 -2.10 21.87
CA ASP A 29 -11.79 -2.47 21.75
C ASP A 29 -11.17 -1.81 20.50
N ALA A 30 -11.82 -1.93 19.33
CA ALA A 30 -11.32 -1.35 18.08
C ALA A 30 -11.19 0.18 18.13
N ILE A 31 -12.13 0.86 18.81
CA ILE A 31 -12.07 2.31 18.97
C ILE A 31 -11.00 2.72 19.99
N SER A 32 -10.77 1.91 21.02
CA SER A 32 -9.90 2.27 22.15
C SER A 32 -8.46 1.78 22.04
N ASP A 33 -8.12 1.02 20.99
CA ASP A 33 -6.83 0.37 20.75
C ASP A 33 -5.62 1.33 20.82
N GLY A 34 -5.82 2.65 20.68
CA GLY A 34 -4.80 3.68 20.97
C GLY A 34 -3.55 3.65 20.08
N HIS A 35 -3.45 2.63 19.22
CA HIS A 35 -2.36 2.38 18.30
C HIS A 35 -2.14 3.57 17.37
N VAL A 36 -0.88 3.89 17.07
CA VAL A 36 -0.53 5.06 16.23
C VAL A 36 -1.15 5.02 14.83
N HIS A 37 -1.42 3.81 14.31
CA HIS A 37 -2.09 3.60 13.03
C HIS A 37 -3.62 3.47 13.12
N ASN A 38 -4.21 3.60 14.32
CA ASN A 38 -5.65 3.59 14.46
C ASN A 38 -6.22 4.95 13.99
N PRO A 39 -7.07 4.99 12.95
CA PRO A 39 -7.63 6.25 12.45
C PRO A 39 -8.50 6.97 13.48
N LEU A 40 -9.01 6.26 14.49
CA LEU A 40 -9.80 6.82 15.58
C LEU A 40 -8.96 7.24 16.79
N ARG A 41 -7.62 7.13 16.73
CA ARG A 41 -6.74 7.53 17.84
C ARG A 41 -6.97 8.97 18.30
N PRO A 42 -7.11 9.99 17.43
CA PRO A 42 -7.42 11.36 17.88
C PRO A 42 -8.72 11.41 18.67
N TRP A 43 -9.78 10.76 18.16
CA TRP A 43 -11.06 10.69 18.85
C TRP A 43 -10.93 9.96 20.20
N ALA A 44 -10.24 8.82 20.24
CA ALA A 44 -10.05 8.03 21.46
C ALA A 44 -9.32 8.80 22.56
N LYS A 45 -8.34 9.64 22.20
CA LYS A 45 -7.61 10.52 23.14
C LYS A 45 -8.45 11.71 23.61
N LEU A 46 -9.32 12.24 22.75
CA LEU A 46 -10.04 13.49 23.01
C LEU A 46 -11.44 13.29 23.57
N ARG A 47 -12.05 12.10 23.41
CA ARG A 47 -13.45 11.82 23.84
C ARG A 47 -13.71 12.05 25.33
N SER A 48 -12.66 11.99 26.15
CA SER A 48 -12.73 12.16 27.61
C SER A 48 -12.09 13.47 28.08
N ALA A 49 -11.61 14.32 27.16
CA ALA A 49 -11.04 15.61 27.52
C ALA A 49 -12.13 16.55 28.03
N LYS A 50 -11.91 17.16 29.20
CA LYS A 50 -12.78 18.23 29.70
C LYS A 50 -12.68 19.45 28.78
N LYS A 51 -13.75 20.27 28.74
CA LYS A 51 -13.86 21.42 27.84
C LYS A 51 -12.67 22.38 27.98
N GLU A 52 -12.24 22.64 29.20
CA GLU A 52 -11.11 23.50 29.54
C GLU A 52 -9.75 22.96 29.04
N ASN A 53 -9.61 21.65 28.88
CA ASN A 53 -8.37 21.00 28.43
C ASN A 53 -8.41 20.56 26.96
N PHE A 54 -9.55 20.69 26.29
CA PHE A 54 -9.72 20.21 24.92
C PHE A 54 -8.76 20.92 23.95
N ALA A 55 -8.63 22.24 24.07
CA ALA A 55 -7.78 23.03 23.18
C ALA A 55 -6.30 22.62 23.27
N SER A 56 -5.78 22.43 24.49
CA SER A 56 -4.39 21.99 24.70
C SER A 56 -4.16 20.53 24.25
N ALA A 57 -5.14 19.65 24.48
CA ALA A 57 -5.08 18.26 24.02
C ALA A 57 -5.14 18.15 22.48
N TRP A 58 -5.98 18.96 21.82
CA TRP A 58 -6.05 19.07 20.37
C TRP A 58 -4.72 19.57 19.79
N GLU A 59 -4.16 20.61 20.39
CA GLU A 59 -2.88 21.18 19.95
C GLU A 59 -1.72 20.18 20.07
N SER A 60 -1.72 19.36 21.12
CA SER A 60 -0.76 18.25 21.25
C SER A 60 -0.88 17.23 20.11
N GLN A 61 -2.11 16.82 19.76
CA GLN A 61 -2.33 15.91 18.62
C GLN A 61 -1.92 16.54 17.29
N ARG A 62 -2.18 17.84 17.09
CA ARG A 62 -1.75 18.58 15.89
C ARG A 62 -0.23 18.60 15.76
N LYS A 63 0.49 18.85 16.87
CA LYS A 63 1.97 18.82 16.89
C LYS A 63 2.53 17.43 16.61
N GLU A 64 1.96 16.38 17.20
CA GLU A 64 2.34 14.99 16.89
C GLU A 64 2.18 14.69 15.38
N TYR A 65 1.04 15.08 14.80
CA TYR A 65 0.78 14.91 13.37
C TYR A 65 1.77 15.70 12.51
N GLN A 66 2.00 16.97 12.82
CA GLN A 66 2.94 17.80 12.06
C GLN A 66 4.36 17.23 12.10
N ALA A 67 4.85 16.80 13.27
CA ALA A 67 6.16 16.18 13.39
C ALA A 67 6.27 14.87 12.57
N SER A 68 5.20 14.08 12.53
CA SER A 68 5.12 12.89 11.66
C SER A 68 5.17 13.27 10.18
N GLN A 69 4.43 14.32 9.79
CA GLN A 69 4.42 14.81 8.41
C GLN A 69 5.80 15.33 8.00
N ASP A 70 6.44 16.16 8.83
CA ASP A 70 7.78 16.68 8.59
C ASP A 70 8.81 15.56 8.46
N THR A 71 8.66 14.47 9.22
CA THR A 71 9.53 13.29 9.12
C THR A 71 9.34 12.57 7.79
N LEU A 72 8.10 12.41 7.33
CA LEU A 72 7.79 11.84 6.03
C LEU A 72 8.33 12.71 4.89
N ASP A 73 8.14 14.03 4.99
CA ASP A 73 8.61 14.98 3.99
C ASP A 73 10.14 14.96 3.91
N LYS A 74 10.84 15.02 5.04
CA LYS A 74 12.31 14.88 5.09
C LYS A 74 12.79 13.57 4.48
N ARG A 75 12.07 12.47 4.72
CA ARG A 75 12.39 11.18 4.10
C ARG A 75 12.22 11.27 2.59
N HIS A 76 11.14 11.85 2.09
CA HIS A 76 10.92 12.00 0.65
C HIS A 76 11.87 12.98 -0.04
N THR A 77 12.34 14.01 0.66
CA THR A 77 13.32 14.99 0.14
C THR A 77 14.77 14.57 0.38
N GLY A 78 15.01 13.35 0.88
CA GLY A 78 16.35 12.83 1.08
C GLY A 78 17.16 12.78 -0.23
N ALA A 79 18.48 12.77 -0.13
CA ALA A 79 19.39 12.64 -1.26
C ALA A 79 19.37 11.20 -1.82
N TYR A 80 18.28 10.83 -2.48
CA TYR A 80 18.19 9.62 -3.29
C TYR A 80 18.63 9.93 -4.71
N ARG A 81 19.37 9.02 -5.35
CA ARG A 81 19.64 9.13 -6.79
C ARG A 81 18.35 9.15 -7.61
N GLY A 82 17.33 8.41 -7.15
CA GLY A 82 16.00 8.41 -7.74
C GLY A 82 14.97 7.89 -6.75
N SER A 83 13.76 8.43 -6.84
CA SER A 83 12.59 7.96 -6.12
C SER A 83 11.36 8.14 -7.00
N TRP A 84 10.37 7.26 -6.80
CA TRP A 84 9.07 7.34 -7.45
C TRP A 84 8.00 7.18 -6.40
N ARG A 85 6.95 8.00 -6.50
CA ARG A 85 5.76 7.93 -5.64
C ARG A 85 4.60 7.50 -6.53
N LEU A 86 4.20 6.23 -6.46
CA LEU A 86 3.19 5.71 -7.40
C LEU A 86 1.78 6.24 -7.13
N ALA A 87 1.58 6.95 -6.03
CA ALA A 87 0.41 7.79 -5.80
C ALA A 87 0.34 9.02 -6.73
N GLU A 88 1.48 9.49 -7.23
CA GLU A 88 1.59 10.68 -8.08
C GLU A 88 1.50 10.29 -9.56
N GLU A 89 0.58 10.91 -10.30
CA GLU A 89 0.34 10.59 -11.72
C GLU A 89 1.61 10.71 -12.58
N LYS A 90 2.47 11.69 -12.27
CA LYS A 90 3.75 11.90 -12.98
C LYS A 90 4.70 10.71 -12.87
N ASP A 91 4.75 10.06 -11.71
CA ASP A 91 5.70 8.98 -11.44
C ASP A 91 5.11 7.66 -11.92
N TYR A 92 3.81 7.46 -11.72
CA TYR A 92 3.07 6.32 -12.25
C TYR A 92 3.18 6.22 -13.78
N ALA A 93 2.95 7.32 -14.50
CA ALA A 93 3.02 7.35 -15.96
C ALA A 93 4.42 7.05 -16.52
N ARG A 94 5.48 7.19 -15.70
CA ARG A 94 6.85 6.82 -16.10
C ARG A 94 7.11 5.32 -15.93
N TRP A 95 6.36 4.65 -15.07
CA TRP A 95 6.46 3.21 -14.91
C TRP A 95 5.71 2.51 -16.04
N SER A 96 6.35 1.50 -16.63
CA SER A 96 5.66 0.63 -17.57
C SER A 96 4.71 -0.27 -16.80
N HIS A 97 3.46 -0.39 -17.26
CA HIS A 97 2.47 -1.24 -16.66
C HIS A 97 1.66 -1.98 -17.72
N SER A 98 1.30 -3.22 -17.45
CA SER A 98 0.51 -4.06 -18.36
C SER A 98 -0.43 -4.98 -17.58
N GLY A 99 -1.43 -5.49 -18.29
CA GLY A 99 -2.42 -6.42 -17.76
C GLY A 99 -3.72 -5.75 -17.32
N PRO A 100 -4.84 -6.48 -17.32
CA PRO A 100 -6.19 -5.95 -17.08
C PRO A 100 -6.42 -5.48 -15.63
N GLY A 101 -5.48 -5.74 -14.71
CA GLY A 101 -5.53 -5.25 -13.34
C GLY A 101 -5.05 -3.82 -13.19
N MET A 102 -4.21 -3.35 -14.11
CA MET A 102 -3.59 -2.03 -14.03
C MET A 102 -4.51 -0.97 -14.64
N GLY A 103 -4.76 0.12 -13.91
CA GLY A 103 -5.49 1.27 -14.43
C GLY A 103 -4.57 2.24 -15.18
N ASP A 104 -5.14 3.20 -15.91
CA ASP A 104 -4.36 4.23 -16.62
C ASP A 104 -3.77 5.30 -15.67
N LYS A 105 -4.24 5.32 -14.42
CA LYS A 105 -3.85 6.27 -13.38
C LYS A 105 -3.66 5.56 -12.04
N PRO A 106 -2.90 6.16 -11.10
CA PRO A 106 -2.89 5.71 -9.72
C PRO A 106 -4.30 5.56 -9.16
N ALA A 107 -4.51 4.53 -8.35
CA ALA A 107 -5.69 4.44 -7.53
C ALA A 107 -5.66 5.60 -6.50
N PRO A 108 -6.76 6.33 -6.30
CA PRO A 108 -6.81 7.36 -5.28
C PRO A 108 -6.81 6.74 -3.87
N ALA A 109 -6.35 7.50 -2.89
CA ALA A 109 -6.46 7.10 -1.49
C ALA A 109 -7.94 6.88 -1.12
N GLY A 110 -8.22 5.83 -0.38
CA GLY A 110 -9.60 5.41 -0.09
C GLY A 110 -10.14 4.35 -1.06
N SER A 111 -9.38 3.99 -2.10
CA SER A 111 -9.69 2.83 -2.94
C SER A 111 -9.78 1.56 -2.09
N PHE A 112 -10.54 0.56 -2.54
CA PHE A 112 -10.76 -0.66 -1.78
C PHE A 112 -10.98 -1.86 -2.69
N HIS A 113 -10.75 -3.05 -2.15
CA HIS A 113 -11.08 -4.32 -2.80
C HIS A 113 -12.31 -4.95 -2.16
N VAL A 114 -13.26 -5.37 -3.00
CA VAL A 114 -14.44 -6.14 -2.58
C VAL A 114 -14.09 -7.62 -2.61
N LEU A 115 -14.20 -8.28 -1.46
CA LEU A 115 -13.94 -9.71 -1.36
C LEU A 115 -15.06 -10.49 -2.06
N PRO A 116 -14.73 -11.47 -2.91
CA PRO A 116 -15.73 -12.26 -3.65
C PRO A 116 -16.44 -13.31 -2.77
N SER A 117 -15.95 -13.54 -1.54
CA SER A 117 -16.43 -14.58 -0.64
C SER A 117 -16.04 -14.29 0.81
N GLY A 118 -16.71 -14.96 1.75
CA GLY A 118 -16.49 -14.84 3.20
C GLY A 118 -17.35 -13.76 3.86
N ASP A 119 -17.21 -13.63 5.16
CA ASP A 119 -18.09 -12.77 5.98
C ASP A 119 -17.73 -11.28 5.90
N ARG A 120 -16.58 -10.95 5.31
CA ARG A 120 -16.10 -9.58 5.10
C ARG A 120 -16.41 -9.15 3.67
N ILE A 121 -17.07 -7.99 3.52
CA ILE A 121 -17.36 -7.41 2.20
C ILE A 121 -16.12 -6.73 1.61
N LEU A 122 -15.35 -6.03 2.44
CA LEU A 122 -14.11 -5.37 2.04
C LEU A 122 -12.92 -6.06 2.69
N ASP A 123 -11.81 -6.13 1.95
CA ASP A 123 -10.54 -6.53 2.55
C ASP A 123 -9.94 -5.39 3.37
N ARG A 124 -9.66 -4.26 2.70
CA ARG A 124 -9.06 -3.06 3.30
C ARG A 124 -9.35 -1.80 2.49
N ILE A 125 -9.14 -0.66 3.15
CA ILE A 125 -9.01 0.64 2.49
C ILE A 125 -7.53 0.83 2.14
N LEU A 126 -7.25 1.17 0.89
CA LEU A 126 -5.93 1.28 0.31
C LEU A 126 -5.48 2.74 0.28
N PRO A 127 -4.18 3.02 0.52
CA PRO A 127 -3.60 4.31 0.18
C PRO A 127 -3.59 4.52 -1.34
N ALA A 128 -3.17 5.70 -1.78
CA ALA A 128 -2.99 5.96 -3.20
C ALA A 128 -1.80 5.16 -3.75
N GLY A 129 -1.91 4.62 -4.97
CA GLY A 129 -0.83 3.86 -5.59
C GLY A 129 -1.27 2.94 -6.73
N ALA A 130 -0.37 2.06 -7.14
CA ALA A 130 -0.60 1.09 -8.21
C ALA A 130 -1.15 -0.23 -7.64
N TYR A 131 -2.29 -0.71 -8.13
CA TYR A 131 -2.93 -1.93 -7.65
C TYR A 131 -3.56 -2.73 -8.78
N THR A 132 -3.46 -4.06 -8.74
CA THR A 132 -4.11 -4.94 -9.74
C THR A 132 -5.50 -5.42 -9.34
N HIS A 133 -5.83 -5.37 -8.05
CA HIS A 133 -6.98 -6.09 -7.47
C HIS A 133 -8.19 -5.22 -7.14
N LEU A 134 -8.24 -3.95 -7.58
CA LEU A 134 -9.36 -3.07 -7.24
C LEU A 134 -10.71 -3.67 -7.65
N LEU A 135 -10.74 -4.36 -8.81
CA LEU A 135 -11.93 -5.05 -9.29
C LEU A 135 -11.93 -6.56 -9.00
N SER A 136 -10.82 -7.25 -9.23
CA SER A 136 -10.73 -8.70 -9.10
C SER A 136 -9.29 -9.15 -8.93
N ASN A 137 -9.04 -10.14 -8.07
CA ASN A 137 -7.73 -10.79 -7.96
C ASN A 137 -7.46 -11.81 -9.08
N LYS A 138 -8.39 -11.99 -10.04
CA LYS A 138 -8.11 -12.66 -11.32
C LYS A 138 -7.42 -11.73 -12.32
N HIS A 139 -7.51 -10.42 -12.12
CA HIS A 139 -6.88 -9.47 -13.02
C HIS A 139 -5.40 -9.43 -12.72
N ASN A 140 -4.65 -10.00 -13.64
CA ASN A 140 -3.20 -10.03 -13.60
C ASN A 140 -2.62 -8.66 -13.99
N GLY A 141 -1.36 -8.46 -13.64
CA GLY A 141 -0.62 -7.29 -14.05
C GLY A 141 0.88 -7.39 -13.77
N ALA A 142 1.61 -6.58 -14.51
CA ALA A 142 3.03 -6.33 -14.33
C ALA A 142 3.28 -4.82 -14.27
N LEU A 143 4.26 -4.45 -13.47
CA LEU A 143 4.65 -3.07 -13.20
C LEU A 143 6.19 -3.01 -13.14
N SER A 144 6.78 -2.08 -13.90
CA SER A 144 8.22 -1.94 -14.02
C SER A 144 8.66 -0.48 -13.99
N SER A 145 9.65 -0.15 -13.18
CA SER A 145 10.21 1.20 -13.12
C SER A 145 10.96 1.53 -14.41
N PRO A 146 11.20 2.83 -14.70
CA PRO A 146 12.30 3.22 -15.59
C PRO A 146 13.61 2.56 -15.15
N ARG A 147 14.55 2.40 -16.09
CA ARG A 147 15.91 2.00 -15.73
C ARG A 147 16.64 3.12 -15.01
N PHE A 148 17.49 2.74 -14.06
CA PHE A 148 18.33 3.64 -13.30
C PHE A 148 19.65 2.97 -12.93
N LEU A 149 20.66 3.78 -12.65
CA LEU A 149 21.99 3.33 -12.26
C LEU A 149 21.98 2.84 -10.82
N PHE A 150 22.39 1.60 -10.60
CA PHE A 150 22.58 1.04 -9.26
C PHE A 150 23.86 1.62 -8.63
N ASP A 151 23.74 2.00 -7.36
CA ASP A 151 24.86 2.40 -6.51
C ASP A 151 25.18 1.30 -5.50
N GLU A 152 26.29 1.44 -4.79
CA GLU A 152 26.49 0.67 -3.56
C GLU A 152 25.41 1.04 -2.54
N GLY A 153 24.77 0.03 -1.96
CA GLY A 153 23.72 0.24 -0.96
C GLY A 153 22.53 -0.68 -1.19
N ASN A 154 21.33 -0.14 -0.95
CA ASN A 154 20.08 -0.87 -1.11
C ASN A 154 19.11 -0.10 -1.99
N VAL A 155 18.42 -0.84 -2.85
CA VAL A 155 17.20 -0.37 -3.52
C VAL A 155 15.98 -0.85 -2.74
N TRP A 156 14.91 -0.06 -2.76
CA TRP A 156 13.70 -0.30 -1.98
C TRP A 156 12.45 -0.25 -2.86
N ILE A 157 11.49 -1.13 -2.57
CA ILE A 157 10.12 -1.06 -3.07
C ILE A 157 9.16 -1.19 -1.89
N ARG A 158 8.13 -0.34 -1.84
CA ARG A 158 7.07 -0.46 -0.85
C ARG A 158 5.88 -1.16 -1.47
N ALA A 159 5.53 -2.34 -0.96
CA ALA A 159 4.53 -3.18 -1.59
C ALA A 159 3.69 -3.98 -0.60
N THR A 160 2.52 -4.39 -1.07
CA THR A 160 1.62 -5.39 -0.47
C THR A 160 1.12 -6.32 -1.58
N GLY A 161 0.67 -7.51 -1.24
CA GLY A 161 0.26 -8.49 -2.23
C GLY A 161 0.27 -9.90 -1.68
N ASP A 162 -0.32 -10.82 -2.42
CA ASP A 162 -0.27 -12.23 -2.06
C ASP A 162 1.08 -12.89 -2.35
N LYS A 163 1.21 -14.15 -1.91
CA LYS A 163 2.40 -14.97 -2.11
C LYS A 163 2.62 -15.39 -3.57
N GLY A 164 1.62 -15.20 -4.44
CA GLY A 164 1.76 -15.40 -5.88
C GLY A 164 2.46 -14.24 -6.59
N THR A 165 2.59 -13.08 -5.94
CA THR A 165 3.30 -11.92 -6.46
C THR A 165 4.81 -12.04 -6.26
N THR A 166 5.55 -11.65 -7.29
CA THR A 166 7.01 -11.53 -7.26
C THR A 166 7.41 -10.06 -7.35
N LEU A 167 8.36 -9.68 -6.51
CA LEU A 167 9.08 -8.41 -6.54
C LEU A 167 10.56 -8.71 -6.74
N ARG A 168 11.23 -7.97 -7.61
CA ARG A 168 12.67 -8.09 -7.82
C ARG A 168 13.25 -6.81 -8.43
N TYR A 169 14.58 -6.76 -8.51
CA TYR A 169 15.24 -5.94 -9.51
C TYR A 169 15.68 -6.79 -10.70
N VAL A 170 15.91 -6.12 -11.84
CA VAL A 170 16.38 -6.75 -13.08
C VAL A 170 17.46 -5.89 -13.72
N VAL A 171 18.66 -6.46 -13.83
CA VAL A 171 19.81 -5.81 -14.51
C VAL A 171 19.82 -6.20 -15.98
N TRP A 172 19.49 -7.43 -16.33
CA TRP A 172 19.44 -7.92 -17.70
C TRP A 172 18.27 -8.89 -17.86
N ASN A 173 17.62 -8.86 -19.02
CA ASN A 173 16.52 -9.76 -19.32
C ASN A 173 17.06 -11.13 -19.74
N TYR A 174 17.44 -11.95 -18.77
CA TYR A 174 17.85 -13.34 -18.99
C TYR A 174 16.67 -14.31 -18.81
N PRO A 175 16.14 -14.92 -19.88
CA PRO A 175 15.09 -15.94 -19.77
C PRO A 175 15.70 -17.30 -19.38
N ARG A 176 16.17 -17.42 -18.14
CA ARG A 176 16.77 -18.66 -17.60
C ARG A 176 15.99 -19.14 -16.37
N ARG A 177 16.01 -20.45 -16.12
CA ARG A 177 15.61 -21.05 -14.83
C ARG A 177 16.66 -20.74 -13.75
N GLY A 178 16.20 -20.44 -12.54
CA GLY A 178 17.03 -19.99 -11.43
C GLY A 178 17.10 -18.45 -11.30
N THR A 179 17.40 -17.99 -10.08
CA THR A 179 17.44 -16.56 -9.76
C THR A 179 18.83 -15.98 -10.02
N VAL A 180 19.02 -15.33 -11.17
CA VAL A 180 20.14 -14.39 -11.37
C VAL A 180 20.01 -13.19 -10.43
N TYR A 181 18.77 -12.80 -10.13
CA TYR A 181 18.42 -11.70 -9.22
C TYR A 181 17.58 -12.22 -8.05
N PRO A 182 17.77 -11.67 -6.84
CA PRO A 182 16.94 -12.02 -5.70
C PRO A 182 15.47 -11.69 -6.00
N LYS A 183 14.60 -12.63 -5.65
CA LYS A 183 13.14 -12.47 -5.69
C LYS A 183 12.63 -12.34 -4.26
N SER A 184 11.58 -11.55 -4.07
CA SER A 184 10.86 -11.48 -2.80
C SER A 184 9.36 -11.46 -3.07
N SER A 185 8.58 -11.86 -2.08
CA SER A 185 7.12 -11.75 -2.13
C SER A 185 6.65 -10.74 -1.10
N PRO A 186 5.61 -9.95 -1.42
CA PRO A 186 5.04 -9.01 -0.47
C PRO A 186 4.33 -9.72 0.70
N ASP A 187 3.97 -8.92 1.69
CA ASP A 187 3.10 -9.34 2.79
C ASP A 187 1.63 -9.07 2.40
N PRO A 188 0.73 -10.07 2.47
CA PRO A 188 -0.67 -9.90 2.10
C PRO A 188 -1.46 -9.10 3.12
N ASN A 189 -0.97 -8.98 4.35
CA ASN A 189 -1.71 -8.34 5.43
C ASN A 189 -1.30 -6.89 5.66
N GLN A 190 -0.12 -6.50 5.20
CA GLN A 190 0.41 -5.14 5.42
C GLN A 190 1.35 -4.72 4.31
N GLU A 191 1.41 -3.42 4.08
CA GLU A 191 2.39 -2.81 3.20
C GLU A 191 3.76 -2.76 3.89
N LYS A 192 4.80 -3.21 3.17
CA LYS A 192 6.18 -3.22 3.70
C LYS A 192 7.17 -2.67 2.69
N TRP A 193 8.20 -2.04 3.23
CA TRP A 193 9.44 -1.79 2.52
C TRP A 193 10.22 -3.10 2.37
N ILE A 194 10.54 -3.43 1.14
CA ILE A 194 11.37 -4.59 0.76
C ILE A 194 12.62 -4.03 0.10
N SER A 195 13.79 -4.50 0.53
CA SER A 195 15.07 -4.03 0.03
C SER A 195 15.92 -5.15 -0.51
N TRP A 196 16.75 -4.79 -1.48
CA TRP A 196 17.85 -5.63 -1.93
C TRP A 196 19.14 -4.84 -1.97
N ASN A 197 20.24 -5.50 -1.56
CA ASN A 197 21.57 -4.94 -1.69
C ASN A 197 22.00 -4.94 -3.15
N THR A 198 22.50 -3.80 -3.62
CA THR A 198 22.86 -3.56 -5.02
C THR A 198 24.37 -3.53 -5.26
N LYS A 199 25.21 -3.77 -4.24
CA LYS A 199 26.69 -3.69 -4.31
C LYS A 199 27.27 -4.51 -5.46
N TYR A 200 26.76 -5.72 -5.70
CA TYR A 200 27.27 -6.60 -6.76
C TYR A 200 27.07 -6.02 -8.18
N TRP A 201 26.00 -5.23 -8.37
CA TRP A 201 25.61 -4.63 -9.65
C TRP A 201 25.82 -3.11 -9.63
N SER A 202 26.69 -2.61 -8.74
CA SER A 202 27.00 -1.19 -8.67
C SER A 202 27.63 -0.72 -9.99
N GLY A 203 27.10 0.35 -10.57
CA GLY A 203 27.52 0.84 -11.88
C GLY A 203 26.72 0.29 -13.06
N ASP A 204 25.84 -0.68 -12.86
CA ASP A 204 24.92 -1.17 -13.89
C ASP A 204 23.59 -0.43 -13.92
N GLN A 205 22.97 -0.37 -15.09
CA GLN A 205 21.58 0.07 -15.23
C GLN A 205 20.65 -1.10 -14.90
N ALA A 206 19.62 -0.88 -14.09
CA ALA A 206 18.62 -1.88 -13.74
C ALA A 206 17.25 -1.24 -13.52
N TYR A 207 16.21 -2.06 -13.37
CA TYR A 207 14.86 -1.59 -13.03
C TYR A 207 14.24 -2.45 -11.93
N LEU A 208 13.22 -1.91 -11.26
CA LEU A 208 12.38 -2.63 -10.30
C LEU A 208 11.18 -3.24 -11.00
N GLU A 209 10.82 -4.46 -10.63
CA GLU A 209 9.74 -5.22 -11.26
C GLU A 209 8.82 -5.82 -10.19
N ALA A 210 7.51 -5.65 -10.39
CA ALA A 210 6.45 -6.25 -9.60
C ALA A 210 5.45 -6.94 -10.55
N THR A 211 5.25 -8.24 -10.37
CA THR A 211 4.41 -9.04 -11.27
C THR A 211 3.51 -9.99 -10.49
N THR A 212 2.27 -10.12 -10.94
CA THR A 212 1.37 -11.19 -10.47
C THR A 212 1.77 -12.56 -11.04
N SER A 213 1.30 -13.63 -10.42
CA SER A 213 1.74 -15.01 -10.67
C SER A 213 1.88 -15.43 -12.14
N ARG A 214 0.89 -15.12 -12.98
CA ARG A 214 0.88 -15.51 -14.40
C ARG A 214 1.70 -14.60 -15.31
N ASP A 215 2.10 -13.43 -14.81
CA ASP A 215 2.91 -12.46 -15.55
C ASP A 215 4.39 -12.50 -15.17
N HIS A 216 4.84 -13.48 -14.37
CA HIS A 216 6.27 -13.56 -14.09
C HIS A 216 7.04 -13.76 -15.42
N PRO A 217 8.05 -12.93 -15.72
CA PRO A 217 8.81 -13.07 -16.97
C PRO A 217 9.60 -14.38 -17.05
N VAL A 218 9.94 -14.97 -15.90
CA VAL A 218 10.61 -16.27 -15.76
C VAL A 218 9.97 -17.04 -14.62
N GLU A 219 9.81 -18.36 -14.81
CA GLU A 219 9.18 -19.24 -13.80
C GLU A 219 7.78 -18.73 -13.41
N ALA A 220 6.95 -18.45 -14.43
CA ALA A 220 5.55 -18.11 -14.28
C ALA A 220 4.85 -19.12 -13.37
N GLY A 221 4.19 -18.58 -12.34
CA GLY A 221 3.45 -19.39 -11.40
C GLY A 221 2.13 -19.87 -12.02
N GLY A 222 1.60 -20.96 -11.47
CA GLY A 222 0.33 -21.54 -11.94
C GLY A 222 -0.92 -20.90 -11.33
N SER A 223 -0.79 -19.92 -10.42
CA SER A 223 -1.93 -19.40 -9.68
C SER A 223 -2.88 -18.63 -10.60
N GLU A 224 -4.15 -19.01 -10.60
CA GLU A 224 -5.19 -18.29 -11.35
C GLU A 224 -5.52 -16.92 -10.76
N ARG A 225 -5.17 -16.71 -9.49
CA ARG A 225 -5.45 -15.50 -8.75
C ARG A 225 -4.18 -15.03 -8.09
N SER A 226 -3.80 -13.79 -8.40
CA SER A 226 -2.67 -13.14 -7.77
C SER A 226 -2.85 -11.64 -7.83
N TRP A 227 -2.44 -10.94 -6.77
CA TRP A 227 -2.55 -9.50 -6.71
C TRP A 227 -1.37 -8.82 -6.04
N LEU A 228 -1.16 -7.57 -6.47
CA LEU A 228 -0.14 -6.68 -5.94
C LEU A 228 -0.67 -5.27 -5.71
N GLY A 229 0.05 -4.55 -4.87
CA GLY A 229 -0.05 -3.13 -4.60
C GLY A 229 1.34 -2.54 -4.37
N VAL A 230 1.64 -1.40 -5.01
CA VAL A 230 2.91 -0.67 -4.85
C VAL A 230 2.62 0.81 -4.69
N THR A 231 3.29 1.48 -3.75
CA THR A 231 2.99 2.87 -3.36
C THR A 231 4.22 3.75 -3.24
#